data_AF-A0A3C0A6Q6-F1
#
_entry.id   AF-A0A3C0A6Q6-F1
#
_cell.length_a   1.000
_cell.length_b   1.000
_cell.length_c   1.000
_cell.angle_alpha   90.00
_cell.angle_beta   90.00
_cell.angle_gamma   90.00
#
_symmetry.space_group_name_H-M   'P 1'
#
loop_
_entity.id
_entity.type
_entity.pdbx_description
1 polymer ?
#
loop_
_entity_poly.entity_id
_entity_poly.type
_entity_poly.pdbx_seq_one_letter_code
_entity_poly.pdbx_strand_id
1 'polypeptide(L)'
;LFDRILTDIGDNQSIENHLSTYSYRLKKMNHFLRKCNKNTLFLIDEFGTGSDPELGGALAETFLEVFYEREAFGIITTHYANLKLLANELPYAVNANMLFDSKTLEPLYKLYLGEAGSSFTFEVAQKNGIPYSLINRSKKKVEGGKIRFDKSIADLQKERSKLRKNSEYLESSAQKAKKKEKELEVVNLKVKDKLESYQELYDSNQKLIAIGKKFDQLSEKYHNNKKKKLLQEELFKLVMVENSKRKKIAPKQTKQVKTKQRITQQEVDVKVEEIRTRKKKEKAAAKKAPPAVAKVTLKVGDRVRMIDGRAIGTIDTIEKKKAIVNYGIFTTNVNLDALEKVS
;
A
#
# COMPACT_ATOMS: atom_id res chain seq x y z
N LEU A 1 30.03 -28.47 -23.84
CA LEU A 1 29.35 -28.63 -25.15
C LEU A 1 28.71 -30.02 -25.12
N PHE A 2 27.47 -30.18 -25.59
CA PHE A 2 26.84 -31.50 -25.67
C PHE A 2 27.24 -32.21 -26.96
N ASP A 3 27.55 -33.50 -26.88
CA ASP A 3 27.87 -34.33 -28.04
C ASP A 3 26.58 -34.78 -28.75
N ARG A 4 25.46 -34.87 -28.01
CA ARG A 4 24.19 -35.40 -28.50
C ARG A 4 23.01 -34.71 -27.82
N ILE A 5 21.92 -34.58 -28.59
CA ILE A 5 20.61 -34.16 -28.09
C ILE A 5 19.61 -35.28 -28.39
N LEU A 6 18.93 -35.79 -27.37
CA LEU A 6 17.90 -36.83 -27.48
C LEU A 6 16.53 -36.24 -27.15
N THR A 7 15.51 -36.53 -27.94
CA THR A 7 14.17 -35.96 -27.74
C THR A 7 13.07 -37.02 -27.83
N ASP A 8 12.15 -36.95 -26.86
CA ASP A 8 10.89 -37.69 -26.87
C ASP A 8 9.75 -36.73 -26.55
N ILE A 9 9.37 -35.92 -27.54
CA ILE A 9 8.34 -34.88 -27.43
C ILE A 9 7.25 -35.18 -28.45
N GLY A 10 5.98 -35.07 -28.03
CA GLY A 10 4.81 -35.26 -28.87
C GLY A 10 4.21 -36.66 -28.86
N ASP A 11 3.07 -36.78 -29.53
CA ASP A 11 2.30 -38.02 -29.63
C ASP A 11 2.55 -38.65 -31.00
N ASN A 12 3.61 -39.47 -31.09
CA ASN A 12 3.99 -40.13 -32.34
C ASN A 12 3.09 -41.35 -32.60
N GLN A 13 1.81 -41.10 -32.87
CA GLN A 13 0.88 -42.09 -33.37
C GLN A 13 1.13 -42.29 -34.87
N SER A 14 2.03 -43.20 -35.25
CA SER A 14 2.10 -43.65 -36.65
C SER A 14 1.33 -44.95 -36.82
N ILE A 15 0.30 -44.91 -37.66
CA ILE A 15 -0.47 -46.08 -38.14
C ILE A 15 0.46 -47.12 -38.79
N GLU A 16 1.65 -46.71 -39.26
CA GLU A 16 2.60 -47.55 -40.00
C GLU A 16 3.32 -48.62 -39.15
N ASN A 17 3.30 -48.54 -37.81
CA ASN A 17 4.12 -49.42 -36.96
C ASN A 17 3.37 -50.52 -36.19
N HIS A 18 2.04 -50.61 -36.27
CA HIS A 18 1.22 -51.63 -35.56
C HIS A 18 1.57 -51.87 -34.08
N LEU A 19 2.30 -50.95 -33.44
CA LEU A 19 2.79 -51.04 -32.07
C LEU A 19 1.88 -50.17 -31.19
N SER A 20 1.57 -50.66 -30.00
CA SER A 20 0.94 -49.82 -28.99
C SER A 20 1.84 -48.60 -28.69
N THR A 21 1.23 -47.45 -28.44
CA THR A 21 1.92 -46.18 -28.11
C THR A 21 2.97 -46.37 -27.01
N TYR A 22 2.70 -47.29 -26.07
CA TYR A 22 3.60 -47.66 -24.99
C TYR A 22 4.87 -48.38 -25.44
N SER A 23 4.76 -49.40 -26.30
CA SER A 23 5.92 -50.15 -26.79
C SER A 23 6.87 -49.27 -27.60
N TYR A 24 6.33 -48.30 -28.35
CA TYR A 24 7.14 -47.29 -29.03
C TYR A 24 7.91 -46.40 -28.05
N ARG A 25 7.26 -45.87 -27.02
CA ARG A 25 7.90 -45.08 -25.96
C ARG A 25 8.97 -45.89 -25.22
N LEU A 26 8.73 -47.15 -24.90
CA LEU A 26 9.73 -48.03 -24.29
C LEU A 26 10.93 -48.27 -25.21
N LYS A 27 10.73 -48.44 -26.52
CA LYS A 27 11.83 -48.60 -27.48
C LYS A 27 12.69 -47.33 -27.54
N LYS A 28 12.08 -46.14 -27.47
CA LYS A 28 12.81 -44.88 -27.31
C LYS A 28 13.55 -44.81 -25.98
N MET A 29 12.93 -45.18 -24.86
CA MET A 29 13.62 -45.17 -23.56
C MET A 29 14.81 -46.13 -23.53
N ASN A 30 14.70 -47.30 -24.16
CA ASN A 30 15.85 -48.19 -24.34
C ASN A 30 16.97 -47.51 -25.17
N HIS A 31 16.61 -46.74 -26.20
CA HIS A 31 17.60 -45.93 -26.94
C HIS A 31 18.28 -44.89 -26.04
N PHE A 32 17.54 -44.17 -25.20
CA PHE A 32 18.08 -43.20 -24.23
C PHE A 32 19.01 -43.90 -23.24
N LEU A 33 18.58 -45.01 -22.64
CA LEU A 33 19.40 -45.82 -21.72
C LEU A 33 20.68 -46.38 -22.36
N ARG A 34 20.77 -46.50 -23.69
CA ARG A 34 22.01 -46.95 -24.35
C ARG A 34 22.92 -45.80 -24.78
N LYS A 35 22.42 -44.57 -24.85
CA LYS A 35 23.12 -43.41 -25.43
C LYS A 35 23.34 -42.24 -24.47
N CYS A 36 22.60 -42.16 -23.37
CA CYS A 36 22.78 -41.14 -22.34
C CYS A 36 24.12 -41.30 -21.61
N ASN A 37 24.84 -40.18 -21.49
CA ASN A 37 26.07 -40.00 -20.74
C ASN A 37 26.17 -38.51 -20.33
N LYS A 38 27.24 -38.13 -19.62
CA LYS A 38 27.49 -36.76 -19.14
C LYS A 38 27.53 -35.65 -20.19
N ASN A 39 27.73 -35.99 -21.47
CA ASN A 39 27.74 -35.05 -22.59
C ASN A 39 26.45 -35.09 -23.41
N THR A 40 25.37 -35.69 -22.89
CA THR A 40 24.07 -35.77 -23.57
C THR A 40 23.07 -34.81 -22.92
N LEU A 41 22.34 -34.07 -23.75
CA LEU A 41 21.13 -33.35 -23.37
C LEU A 41 19.91 -34.17 -23.80
N PHE A 42 18.97 -34.46 -22.89
CA PHE A 42 17.73 -35.15 -23.23
C PHE A 42 16.49 -34.32 -22.88
N LEU A 43 15.46 -34.39 -23.72
CA LEU A 43 14.17 -33.71 -23.51
C LEU A 43 13.07 -34.76 -23.61
N ILE A 44 12.33 -34.98 -22.53
CA ILE A 44 11.26 -35.98 -22.48
C ILE A 44 9.96 -35.30 -22.08
N ASP A 45 8.94 -35.51 -22.89
CA ASP A 45 7.58 -35.05 -22.64
C ASP A 45 6.69 -36.18 -22.13
N GLU A 46 5.93 -35.90 -21.08
CA GLU A 46 5.00 -36.83 -20.45
C GLU A 46 5.69 -38.14 -20.05
N PHE A 47 6.78 -38.04 -19.30
CA PHE A 47 7.64 -39.18 -18.97
C PHE A 47 6.92 -40.23 -18.11
N GLY A 48 7.08 -41.49 -18.51
CA GLY A 48 6.44 -42.67 -17.90
C GLY A 48 5.00 -42.94 -18.37
N THR A 49 4.40 -42.05 -19.18
CA THR A 49 3.00 -42.21 -19.62
C THR A 49 2.83 -43.28 -20.70
N GLY A 50 1.59 -43.74 -20.87
CA GLY A 50 1.19 -44.70 -21.91
C GLY A 50 0.90 -46.12 -21.40
N SER A 51 1.03 -46.39 -20.10
CA SER A 51 0.70 -47.67 -19.47
C SER A 51 0.00 -47.46 -18.13
N ASP A 52 -0.12 -48.53 -17.35
CA ASP A 52 -0.57 -48.50 -15.97
C ASP A 52 0.20 -47.44 -15.17
N PRO A 53 -0.49 -46.50 -14.48
CA PRO A 53 0.15 -45.43 -13.75
C PRO A 53 1.11 -45.88 -12.64
N GLU A 54 0.86 -47.00 -11.98
CA GLU A 54 1.72 -47.50 -10.89
C GLU A 54 3.00 -48.10 -11.48
N LEU A 55 2.86 -48.99 -12.46
CA LEU A 55 4.00 -49.63 -13.11
C LEU A 55 4.84 -48.64 -13.94
N GLY A 56 4.16 -47.74 -14.67
CA GLY A 56 4.81 -46.70 -15.47
C GLY A 56 5.56 -45.69 -14.61
N GLY A 57 4.99 -45.31 -13.46
CA GLY A 57 5.63 -44.44 -12.49
C GLY A 57 6.92 -45.05 -11.91
N ALA A 58 6.88 -46.32 -11.49
CA ALA A 58 8.04 -47.01 -10.94
C ALA A 58 9.17 -47.18 -11.98
N LEU A 59 8.83 -47.56 -13.22
CA LEU A 59 9.82 -47.67 -14.29
C LEU A 59 10.46 -46.31 -14.64
N ALA A 60 9.65 -45.24 -14.68
CA ALA A 60 10.15 -43.90 -14.96
C ALA A 60 11.10 -43.41 -13.86
N GLU A 61 10.83 -43.74 -12.60
CA GLU A 61 11.70 -43.46 -11.47
C GLU A 61 13.07 -44.13 -11.64
N THR A 62 13.11 -45.43 -11.90
CA THR A 62 14.37 -46.17 -12.14
C THR A 62 15.13 -45.64 -13.34
N PHE A 63 14.45 -45.27 -14.43
CA PHE A 63 15.10 -44.66 -15.59
C PHE A 63 15.71 -43.29 -15.25
N LEU A 64 15.03 -42.48 -14.44
CA LEU A 64 15.54 -41.20 -13.99
C LEU A 64 16.79 -41.36 -13.13
N GLU A 65 16.80 -42.32 -12.20
CA GLU A 65 17.98 -42.65 -11.40
C GLU A 65 19.17 -43.01 -12.29
N VAL A 66 18.97 -43.88 -13.29
CA VAL A 66 20.04 -44.25 -14.23
C VAL A 66 20.54 -43.04 -15.04
N PHE A 67 19.65 -42.13 -15.46
CA PHE A 67 20.09 -40.91 -16.15
C PHE A 67 20.87 -39.97 -15.23
N TYR A 68 20.44 -39.87 -13.98
CA TYR A 68 21.08 -39.07 -12.95
C TYR A 68 22.48 -39.61 -12.59
N GLU A 69 22.61 -40.91 -12.37
CA GLU A 69 23.91 -41.59 -12.12
C GLU A 69 24.90 -41.41 -13.26
N ARG A 70 24.41 -41.26 -14.50
CA ARG A 70 25.24 -41.02 -15.68
C ARG A 70 25.60 -39.55 -15.90
N GLU A 71 25.20 -38.68 -14.98
CA GLU A 71 25.40 -37.23 -15.02
C GLU A 71 24.84 -36.59 -16.30
N ALA A 72 23.81 -37.21 -16.90
CA ALA A 72 23.21 -36.71 -18.12
C ALA A 72 22.34 -35.47 -17.82
N PHE A 73 22.35 -34.51 -18.74
CA PHE A 73 21.55 -33.29 -18.60
C PHE A 73 20.18 -33.51 -19.24
N GLY A 74 19.11 -33.07 -18.59
CA GLY A 74 17.80 -33.20 -19.22
C GLY A 74 16.69 -32.36 -18.62
N ILE A 75 15.63 -32.23 -19.40
CA ILE A 75 14.36 -31.61 -19.01
C ILE A 75 13.27 -32.65 -19.21
N ILE A 76 12.45 -32.84 -18.19
CA ILE A 76 11.37 -33.82 -18.17
C ILE A 76 10.08 -33.13 -17.73
N THR A 77 8.98 -33.43 -18.42
CA THR A 77 7.62 -33.14 -17.94
C THR A 77 6.95 -34.44 -17.47
N THR A 78 6.19 -34.39 -16.38
CA THR A 78 5.50 -35.59 -15.85
C THR A 78 4.31 -35.22 -14.95
N HIS A 79 3.33 -36.11 -14.88
CA HIS A 79 2.23 -36.05 -13.89
C HIS A 79 2.47 -36.95 -12.67
N TYR A 80 3.56 -37.71 -12.64
CA TYR A 80 3.81 -38.69 -11.60
C TYR A 80 4.36 -38.05 -10.31
N ALA A 81 3.74 -38.36 -9.18
CA ALA A 81 4.08 -37.76 -7.89
C ALA A 81 5.39 -38.32 -7.30
N ASN A 82 5.70 -39.59 -7.53
CA ASN A 82 6.97 -40.21 -7.12
C ASN A 82 8.17 -39.52 -7.77
N LEU A 83 8.08 -39.14 -9.06
CA LEU A 83 9.14 -38.38 -9.72
C LEU A 83 9.32 -36.97 -9.13
N LYS A 84 8.22 -36.29 -8.76
CA LYS A 84 8.28 -35.00 -8.06
C LYS A 84 8.98 -35.14 -6.69
N LEU A 85 8.76 -36.25 -6.00
CA LEU A 85 9.41 -36.55 -4.72
C LEU A 85 10.90 -36.85 -4.91
N LEU A 86 11.24 -37.75 -5.83
CA LEU A 86 12.62 -38.11 -6.16
C LEU A 86 13.46 -36.88 -6.53
N ALA A 87 12.89 -35.95 -7.31
CA ALA A 87 13.57 -34.70 -7.67
C ALA A 87 13.88 -33.78 -6.48
N ASN A 88 13.22 -33.93 -5.33
CA ASN A 88 13.57 -33.19 -4.10
C ASN A 88 14.67 -33.90 -3.29
N GLU A 89 14.86 -35.21 -3.48
CA GLU A 89 15.86 -36.01 -2.76
C GLU A 89 17.22 -35.97 -3.46
N LEU A 90 17.23 -35.76 -4.78
CA LEU A 90 18.42 -35.69 -5.61
C LEU A 90 19.04 -34.27 -5.61
N PRO A 91 20.29 -34.08 -5.14
CA PRO A 91 20.91 -32.75 -5.02
C PRO A 91 21.04 -31.95 -6.33
N TYR A 92 21.19 -32.64 -7.46
CA TYR A 92 21.35 -32.01 -8.79
C TYR A 92 20.09 -32.09 -9.65
N ALA A 93 18.97 -32.54 -9.08
CA ALA A 93 17.66 -32.43 -9.70
C ALA A 93 16.92 -31.23 -9.10
N VAL A 94 16.16 -30.52 -9.94
CA VAL A 94 15.40 -29.36 -9.50
C VAL A 94 13.99 -29.47 -10.06
N ASN A 95 13.01 -29.52 -9.17
CA ASN A 95 11.62 -29.43 -9.57
C ASN A 95 11.31 -28.07 -10.21
N ALA A 96 10.42 -28.06 -11.18
CA ALA A 96 9.91 -26.82 -11.77
C ALA A 96 8.42 -26.93 -12.04
N ASN A 97 7.73 -25.79 -12.02
CA ASN A 97 6.31 -25.72 -12.35
C ASN A 97 5.99 -24.50 -13.21
N MET A 98 4.90 -24.61 -13.97
CA MET A 98 4.33 -23.48 -14.68
C MET A 98 3.29 -22.81 -13.77
N LEU A 99 3.36 -21.49 -13.65
CA LEU A 99 2.45 -20.72 -12.80
C LEU A 99 1.06 -20.57 -13.44
N PHE A 100 0.04 -20.64 -12.61
CA PHE A 100 -1.37 -20.41 -12.96
C PHE A 100 -1.97 -19.31 -12.08
N ASP A 101 -2.98 -18.61 -12.59
CA ASP A 101 -3.78 -17.72 -11.77
C ASP A 101 -4.69 -18.53 -10.82
N SER A 102 -4.58 -18.27 -9.52
CA SER A 102 -5.33 -19.01 -8.49
C SER A 102 -6.86 -18.84 -8.54
N LYS A 103 -7.36 -17.81 -9.23
CA LYS A 103 -8.79 -17.50 -9.35
C LYS A 103 -9.34 -17.96 -10.70
N THR A 104 -8.65 -17.63 -11.80
CA THR A 104 -9.13 -17.97 -13.15
C THR A 104 -8.65 -19.33 -13.61
N LEU A 105 -7.61 -19.91 -12.98
CA LEU A 105 -6.89 -21.11 -13.44
C LEU A 105 -6.31 -20.94 -14.85
N GLU A 106 -6.06 -19.70 -15.27
CA GLU A 106 -5.41 -19.42 -16.55
C GLU A 106 -3.88 -19.55 -16.44
N PRO A 107 -3.20 -20.07 -17.47
CA PRO A 107 -1.75 -20.16 -17.47
C PRO A 107 -1.13 -18.76 -17.52
N LEU A 108 -0.16 -18.50 -16.63
CA LEU A 108 0.63 -17.27 -16.65
C LEU A 108 1.86 -17.38 -17.57
N TYR A 109 2.11 -18.57 -18.14
CA TYR A 109 3.27 -18.89 -18.97
C TYR A 109 4.62 -18.52 -18.33
N LYS A 110 4.70 -18.59 -17.00
CA LYS A 110 5.92 -18.34 -16.23
C LYS A 110 6.40 -19.64 -15.59
N LEU A 111 7.63 -20.03 -15.88
CA LEU A 111 8.31 -21.14 -15.24
C LEU A 111 8.85 -20.68 -13.88
N TYR A 112 8.61 -21.48 -12.84
CA TYR A 112 9.19 -21.28 -11.53
C TYR A 112 9.98 -22.52 -11.11
N LEU A 113 11.25 -22.29 -10.75
CA LEU A 113 12.20 -23.34 -10.39
C LEU A 113 12.21 -23.57 -8.87
N GLY A 114 12.52 -24.80 -8.47
CA GLY A 114 12.65 -25.24 -7.08
C GLY A 114 11.36 -25.77 -6.45
N GLU A 115 10.26 -25.85 -7.19
CA GLU A 115 8.97 -26.29 -6.64
C GLU A 115 8.21 -27.19 -7.62
N ALA A 116 7.63 -28.26 -7.10
CA ALA A 116 6.75 -29.13 -7.87
C ALA A 116 5.39 -28.45 -8.14
N GLY A 117 4.75 -28.78 -9.25
CA GLY A 117 3.39 -28.34 -9.59
C GLY A 117 2.32 -29.20 -8.90
N SER A 118 1.25 -28.59 -8.38
CA SER A 118 0.06 -29.34 -7.97
C SER A 118 -0.81 -29.71 -9.18
N SER A 119 -1.45 -30.87 -9.12
CA SER A 119 -2.43 -31.29 -10.11
C SER A 119 -3.77 -30.57 -9.90
N PHE A 120 -4.26 -29.84 -10.91
CA PHE A 120 -5.54 -29.09 -10.85
C PHE A 120 -6.70 -29.81 -11.56
N THR A 121 -6.63 -31.14 -11.70
CA THR A 121 -7.54 -31.92 -12.55
C THR A 121 -9.02 -31.69 -12.21
N PHE A 122 -9.36 -31.61 -10.92
CA PHE A 122 -10.75 -31.44 -10.49
C PHE A 122 -11.23 -29.99 -10.58
N GLU A 123 -10.35 -29.03 -10.33
CA GLU A 123 -10.60 -27.61 -10.43
C GLU A 123 -10.84 -27.21 -11.91
N VAL A 124 -10.02 -27.76 -12.80
CA VAL A 124 -10.18 -27.61 -14.26
C VAL A 124 -11.47 -28.29 -14.72
N ALA A 125 -11.78 -29.50 -14.25
CA ALA A 125 -13.05 -30.18 -14.54
C ALA A 125 -14.27 -29.32 -14.15
N GLN A 126 -14.23 -28.69 -12.97
CA GLN A 126 -15.29 -27.80 -12.51
C GLN A 126 -15.42 -26.55 -13.38
N LYS A 127 -14.29 -25.94 -13.77
CA LYS A 127 -14.28 -24.77 -14.69
C LYS A 127 -14.86 -25.12 -16.06
N ASN A 128 -14.69 -26.36 -16.52
CA ASN A 128 -15.26 -26.86 -17.77
C ASN A 128 -16.73 -27.33 -17.64
N GLY A 129 -17.39 -27.03 -16.52
CA GLY A 129 -18.83 -27.27 -16.36
C GLY A 129 -19.20 -28.67 -15.86
N ILE A 130 -18.24 -29.49 -15.43
CA ILE A 130 -18.56 -30.80 -14.86
C ILE A 130 -19.27 -30.61 -13.50
N PRO A 131 -20.44 -31.24 -13.27
CA PRO A 131 -21.18 -31.10 -12.03
C PRO A 131 -20.36 -31.46 -10.79
N TYR A 132 -20.49 -30.63 -9.74
CA TYR A 132 -19.78 -30.80 -8.47
C TYR A 132 -20.05 -32.17 -7.80
N SER A 133 -21.26 -32.72 -7.99
CA SER A 133 -21.63 -34.05 -7.50
C SER A 133 -20.78 -35.16 -8.10
N LEU A 134 -20.49 -35.10 -9.40
CA LEU A 134 -19.63 -36.07 -10.09
C LEU A 134 -18.18 -35.91 -9.66
N ILE A 135 -17.69 -34.68 -9.55
CA ILE A 135 -16.33 -34.37 -9.09
C ILE A 135 -16.10 -34.93 -7.68
N ASN A 136 -17.04 -34.71 -6.75
CA ASN A 136 -16.93 -35.24 -5.39
C ASN A 136 -16.97 -36.76 -5.35
N ARG A 137 -17.76 -37.40 -6.21
CA ARG A 137 -17.77 -38.86 -6.32
C ARG A 137 -16.43 -39.37 -6.83
N SER A 138 -15.82 -38.71 -7.80
CA SER A 138 -14.50 -39.06 -8.33
C SER A 138 -13.38 -38.82 -7.31
N LYS A 139 -13.43 -37.72 -6.53
CA LYS A 139 -12.47 -37.45 -5.44
C LYS A 139 -12.46 -38.57 -4.40
N LYS A 140 -13.60 -39.19 -4.09
CA LYS A 140 -13.69 -40.33 -3.15
C LYS A 140 -13.10 -41.64 -3.70
N LYS A 141 -12.88 -41.74 -5.02
CA LYS A 141 -12.34 -42.95 -5.68
C LYS A 141 -10.81 -42.95 -5.81
N VAL A 142 -10.17 -41.79 -5.70
CA VAL A 142 -8.72 -41.67 -5.78
C VAL A 142 -8.13 -41.95 -4.39
N GLU A 143 -6.96 -42.58 -4.35
CA GLU A 143 -6.24 -42.83 -3.10
C GLU A 143 -6.06 -41.55 -2.29
N GLY A 144 -6.40 -41.64 -0.99
CA GLY A 144 -6.33 -40.50 -0.08
C GLY A 144 -4.92 -39.91 0.04
N GLY A 145 -3.87 -40.72 -0.08
CA GLY A 145 -2.48 -40.28 -0.03
C GLY A 145 -2.11 -39.32 -1.16
N LYS A 146 -2.45 -39.69 -2.40
CA LYS A 146 -2.18 -38.88 -3.59
C LYS A 146 -2.90 -37.53 -3.57
N ILE A 147 -4.19 -37.52 -3.19
CA ILE A 147 -4.96 -36.27 -3.06
C ILE A 147 -4.37 -35.37 -1.97
N ARG A 148 -3.98 -35.94 -0.82
CA ARG A 148 -3.40 -35.16 0.28
C ARG A 148 -2.09 -34.51 -0.13
N PHE A 149 -1.22 -35.23 -0.84
CA PHE A 149 0.05 -34.70 -1.31
C PHE A 149 -0.14 -33.55 -2.32
N ASP A 150 -0.94 -33.75 -3.37
CA ASP A 150 -1.22 -32.68 -4.34
C ASP A 150 -1.89 -31.46 -3.69
N LYS A 151 -2.76 -31.68 -2.70
CA LYS A 151 -3.36 -30.60 -1.92
C LYS A 151 -2.33 -29.83 -1.10
N SER A 152 -1.40 -30.53 -0.44
CA SER A 152 -0.31 -29.88 0.31
C SER A 152 0.57 -29.02 -0.60
N ILE A 153 0.89 -29.50 -1.81
CA ILE A 153 1.62 -28.70 -2.81
C ILE A 153 0.80 -27.45 -3.19
N ALA A 154 -0.49 -27.61 -3.48
CA ALA A 154 -1.36 -26.50 -3.86
C ALA A 154 -1.47 -25.43 -2.75
N ASP A 155 -1.60 -25.86 -1.50
CA ASP A 155 -1.68 -24.97 -0.34
C ASP A 155 -0.36 -24.20 -0.14
N LEU A 156 0.79 -24.87 -0.26
CA LEU A 156 2.12 -24.24 -0.22
C LEU A 156 2.31 -23.20 -1.34
N GLN A 157 1.93 -23.54 -2.57
CA GLN A 157 1.99 -22.60 -3.70
C GLN A 157 1.12 -21.36 -3.46
N LYS A 158 -0.09 -21.54 -2.93
CA LYS A 158 -1.01 -20.46 -2.60
C LYS A 158 -0.46 -19.55 -1.51
N GLU A 159 0.12 -20.12 -0.46
CA GLU A 159 0.75 -19.36 0.62
C GLU A 159 1.94 -18.55 0.11
N ARG A 160 2.83 -19.16 -0.68
CA ARG A 160 3.97 -18.45 -1.27
C ARG A 160 3.57 -17.35 -2.24
N SER A 161 2.53 -17.57 -3.05
CA SER A 161 1.98 -16.53 -3.92
C SER A 161 1.49 -15.32 -3.12
N LYS A 162 0.82 -15.54 -1.98
CA LYS A 162 0.42 -14.47 -1.06
C LYS A 162 1.62 -13.77 -0.44
N LEU A 163 2.61 -14.54 0.05
CA LEU A 163 3.83 -13.99 0.63
C LEU A 163 4.59 -13.11 -0.37
N ARG A 164 4.68 -13.54 -1.63
CA ARG A 164 5.31 -12.76 -2.69
C ARG A 164 4.60 -11.43 -2.93
N LYS A 165 3.27 -11.45 -3.10
CA LYS A 165 2.46 -10.24 -3.27
C LYS A 165 2.59 -9.29 -2.08
N ASN A 166 2.60 -9.83 -0.86
CA ASN A 166 2.79 -9.04 0.35
C ASN A 166 4.19 -8.43 0.40
N SER A 167 5.24 -9.18 0.05
CA SER A 167 6.61 -8.68 0.03
C SER A 167 6.78 -7.56 -0.98
N GLU A 168 6.28 -7.73 -2.20
CA GLU A 168 6.30 -6.71 -3.25
C GLU A 168 5.55 -5.44 -2.80
N TYR A 169 4.39 -5.61 -2.16
CA TYR A 169 3.61 -4.50 -1.61
C TYR A 169 4.36 -3.77 -0.49
N LEU A 170 4.96 -4.50 0.45
CA LEU A 170 5.74 -3.94 1.56
C LEU A 170 6.95 -3.16 1.05
N GLU A 171 7.67 -3.70 0.06
CA GLU A 171 8.81 -3.03 -0.55
C GLU A 171 8.40 -1.72 -1.24
N SER A 172 7.31 -1.74 -2.01
CA SER A 172 6.75 -0.52 -2.63
C SER A 172 6.32 0.51 -1.59
N SER A 173 5.68 0.06 -0.50
CA SER A 173 5.23 0.92 0.59
C SER A 173 6.42 1.56 1.32
N ALA A 174 7.45 0.78 1.61
CA ALA A 174 8.68 1.25 2.24
C ALA A 174 9.39 2.31 1.38
N GLN A 175 9.48 2.10 0.07
CA GLN A 175 10.05 3.09 -0.86
C GLN A 175 9.24 4.40 -0.87
N LYS A 176 7.90 4.31 -0.88
CA LYS A 176 7.00 5.49 -0.81
C LYS A 176 7.15 6.24 0.53
N ALA A 177 7.25 5.51 1.64
CA ALA A 177 7.46 6.09 2.95
C ALA A 177 8.79 6.85 3.02
N LYS A 178 9.88 6.23 2.54
CA LYS A 178 11.20 6.85 2.47
C LYS A 178 11.23 8.11 1.59
N LYS A 179 10.46 8.12 0.49
CA LYS A 179 10.32 9.32 -0.35
C LYS A 179 9.59 10.45 0.38
N LYS A 180 8.47 10.14 1.05
CA LYS A 180 7.71 11.12 1.85
C LYS A 180 8.52 11.68 3.02
N GLU A 181 9.33 10.85 3.66
CA GLU A 181 10.22 11.27 4.75
C GLU A 181 11.22 12.34 4.27
N LYS A 182 11.87 12.11 3.12
CA LYS A 182 12.76 13.11 2.50
C LYS A 182 12.02 14.40 2.12
N GLU A 183 10.81 14.29 1.58
CA GLU A 183 10.01 15.46 1.24
C GLU A 183 9.63 16.27 2.50
N LEU A 184 9.24 15.58 3.57
CA LEU A 184 8.93 16.20 4.87
C LEU A 184 10.16 16.88 5.49
N GLU A 185 11.35 16.27 5.37
CA GLU A 185 12.58 16.86 5.85
C GLU A 185 12.90 18.19 5.13
N VAL A 186 12.77 18.21 3.80
CA VAL A 186 12.95 19.44 3.00
C VAL A 186 11.92 20.51 3.36
N VAL A 187 10.66 20.12 3.57
CA VAL A 187 9.60 21.06 3.99
C VAL A 187 9.88 21.59 5.38
N ASN A 188 10.29 20.75 6.33
CA ASN A 188 10.63 21.15 7.69
C ASN A 188 11.81 22.13 7.71
N LEU A 189 12.84 21.91 6.90
CA LEU A 189 13.95 22.86 6.74
C LEU A 189 13.44 24.22 6.21
N LYS A 190 12.63 24.22 5.15
CA LYS A 190 12.03 25.46 4.60
C LYS A 190 11.15 26.18 5.62
N VAL A 191 10.42 25.45 6.45
CA VAL A 191 9.56 26.03 7.50
C VAL A 191 10.43 26.65 8.59
N LYS A 192 11.50 25.99 9.03
CA LYS A 192 12.47 26.54 9.99
C LYS A 192 13.12 27.82 9.46
N ASP A 193 13.63 27.80 8.21
CA ASP A 193 14.23 28.98 7.58
C ASP A 193 13.24 30.16 7.50
N LYS A 194 11.98 29.87 7.16
CA LYS A 194 10.92 30.91 7.13
C LYS A 194 10.62 31.45 8.52
N LEU A 195 10.51 30.59 9.54
CA LEU A 195 10.28 31.01 10.91
C LEU A 195 11.42 31.91 11.42
N GLU A 196 12.67 31.54 11.16
CA GLU A 196 13.83 32.35 11.51
C GLU A 196 13.77 33.72 10.83
N SER A 197 13.47 33.76 9.52
CA SER A 197 13.34 35.03 8.79
C SER A 197 12.21 35.92 9.33
N TYR A 198 11.08 35.35 9.77
CA TYR A 198 9.99 36.10 10.38
C TYR A 198 10.35 36.60 11.78
N GLN A 199 11.09 35.82 12.56
CA GLN A 199 11.58 36.23 13.87
C GLN A 199 12.56 37.41 13.74
N GLU A 200 13.52 37.34 12.81
CA GLU A 200 14.44 38.45 12.53
C GLU A 200 13.70 39.74 12.12
N LEU A 201 12.67 39.60 11.27
CA LEU A 201 11.83 40.72 10.86
C LEU A 201 11.07 41.31 12.05
N TYR A 202 10.50 40.46 12.90
CA TYR A 202 9.77 40.88 14.10
C TYR A 202 10.68 41.63 15.07
N ASP A 203 11.87 41.11 15.37
CA ASP A 203 12.84 41.74 16.24
C ASP A 203 13.35 43.07 15.68
N SER A 204 13.54 43.15 14.35
CA SER A 204 13.87 44.40 13.66
C SER A 204 12.76 45.44 13.81
N ASN A 205 11.50 45.05 13.61
CA ASN A 205 10.35 45.93 13.76
C ASN A 205 10.16 46.40 15.21
N GLN A 206 10.35 45.52 16.19
CA GLN A 206 10.32 45.90 17.61
C GLN A 206 11.41 46.92 17.97
N LYS A 207 12.62 46.75 17.43
CA LYS A 207 13.69 47.76 17.59
C LYS A 207 13.31 49.09 16.97
N LEU A 208 12.74 49.10 15.77
CA LEU A 208 12.28 50.33 15.11
C LEU A 208 11.16 51.02 15.91
N ILE A 209 10.19 50.28 16.44
CA ILE A 209 9.13 50.83 17.31
C ILE A 209 9.74 51.41 18.58
N ALA A 210 10.70 50.73 19.22
CA ALA A 210 11.35 51.25 20.42
C ALA A 210 12.14 52.54 20.16
N ILE A 211 12.80 52.65 19.00
CA ILE A 211 13.46 53.88 18.55
C ILE A 211 12.43 54.97 18.26
N GLY A 212 11.34 54.62 17.56
CA GLY A 212 10.22 55.51 17.26
C GLY A 212 9.63 56.12 18.53
N LYS A 213 9.33 55.31 19.54
CA LYS A 213 8.84 55.80 20.85
C LYS A 213 9.81 56.76 21.53
N LYS A 214 11.11 56.49 21.50
CA LYS A 214 12.13 57.39 22.05
C LYS A 214 12.22 58.71 21.27
N PHE A 215 12.02 58.64 19.96
CA PHE A 215 11.98 59.80 19.09
C PHE A 215 10.70 60.62 19.33
N ASP A 216 9.55 59.98 19.50
CA ASP A 216 8.29 60.65 19.86
C ASP A 216 8.40 61.35 21.22
N GLN A 217 9.01 60.70 22.22
CA GLN A 217 9.31 61.33 23.52
C GLN A 217 10.24 62.55 23.38
N LEU A 218 11.25 62.47 22.52
CA LEU A 218 12.13 63.59 22.22
C LEU A 218 11.35 64.75 21.56
N SER A 219 10.45 64.41 20.63
CA SER A 219 9.57 65.35 19.93
C SER A 219 8.60 66.04 20.90
N GLU A 220 7.94 65.30 21.79
CA GLU A 220 7.06 65.85 22.83
C GLU A 220 7.81 66.77 23.79
N LYS A 221 8.99 66.36 24.27
CA LYS A 221 9.85 67.20 25.12
C LYS A 221 10.22 68.51 24.43
N TYR A 222 10.54 68.47 23.15
CA TYR A 222 10.85 69.68 22.38
C TYR A 222 9.62 70.55 22.13
N HIS A 223 8.46 69.93 21.83
CA HIS A 223 7.20 70.66 21.68
C HIS A 223 6.86 71.45 22.95
N ASN A 224 7.06 70.83 24.12
CA ASN A 224 6.79 71.43 25.42
C ASN A 224 7.84 72.48 25.85
N ASN A 225 9.13 72.21 25.65
CA ASN A 225 10.21 73.09 26.17
C ASN A 225 10.79 74.08 25.15
N LYS A 226 10.58 73.87 23.83
CA LYS A 226 11.16 74.63 22.69
C LYS A 226 12.68 74.87 22.72
N LYS A 227 13.42 74.20 23.61
CA LYS A 227 14.87 74.36 23.78
C LYS A 227 15.64 73.54 22.74
N LYS A 228 16.12 74.22 21.69
CA LYS A 228 16.84 73.61 20.56
C LYS A 228 18.13 72.88 20.96
N LYS A 229 18.86 73.41 21.97
CA LYS A 229 20.15 72.86 22.43
C LYS A 229 19.99 71.50 23.13
N LEU A 230 18.97 71.34 23.97
CA LEU A 230 18.64 70.08 24.65
C LEU A 230 18.21 68.98 23.67
N LEU A 231 17.44 69.35 22.63
CA LEU A 231 17.08 68.41 21.55
C LEU A 231 18.33 67.89 20.84
N GLN A 232 19.28 68.77 20.50
CA GLN A 232 20.51 68.37 19.83
C GLN A 232 21.36 67.43 20.70
N GLU A 233 21.50 67.70 21.99
CA GLU A 233 22.24 66.84 22.93
C GLU A 233 21.60 65.45 23.11
N GLU A 234 20.28 65.38 23.35
CA GLU A 234 19.58 64.10 23.50
C GLU A 234 19.56 63.30 22.18
N LEU A 235 19.43 63.96 21.02
CA LEU A 235 19.52 63.32 19.70
C LEU A 235 20.91 62.75 19.43
N PHE A 236 21.97 63.52 19.71
CA PHE A 236 23.34 63.04 19.58
C PHE A 236 23.60 61.81 20.47
N LYS A 237 23.11 61.84 21.71
CA LYS A 237 23.20 60.71 22.64
C LYS A 237 22.46 59.48 22.12
N LEU A 238 21.26 59.66 21.57
CA LEU A 238 20.47 58.58 20.96
C LEU A 238 21.23 57.91 19.80
N VAL A 239 21.81 58.72 18.91
CA VAL A 239 22.57 58.22 17.74
C VAL A 239 23.85 57.49 18.16
N MET A 240 24.56 58.00 19.17
CA MET A 240 25.77 57.33 19.69
C MET A 240 25.46 55.96 20.30
N VAL A 241 24.40 55.88 21.12
CA VAL A 241 23.95 54.61 21.74
C VAL A 241 23.46 53.61 20.69
N GLU A 242 22.86 54.09 19.60
CA GLU A 242 22.41 53.23 18.51
C GLU A 242 23.59 52.75 17.65
N ASN A 243 24.57 53.63 17.36
CA ASN A 243 25.77 53.27 16.62
C ASN A 243 26.68 52.30 17.39
N SER A 244 26.78 52.41 18.71
CA SER A 244 27.57 51.47 19.53
C SER A 244 27.02 50.04 19.52
N LYS A 245 25.73 49.87 19.21
CA LYS A 245 25.06 48.57 19.09
C LYS A 245 25.17 47.97 17.68
N ARG A 246 25.67 48.73 16.69
CA ARG A 246 25.81 48.26 15.30
C ARG A 246 27.16 47.59 15.09
N LYS A 247 27.14 46.37 14.56
CA LYS A 247 28.35 45.71 14.04
C LYS A 247 28.61 46.18 12.61
N LYS A 248 29.88 46.44 12.27
CA LYS A 248 30.29 46.70 10.88
C LYS A 248 30.14 45.41 10.07
N ILE A 249 29.29 45.44 9.04
CA ILE A 249 29.05 44.33 8.12
C ILE A 249 29.57 44.77 6.73
N ALA A 250 30.17 43.85 5.97
CA ALA A 250 30.65 44.14 4.62
C ALA A 250 29.50 44.60 3.70
N PRO A 251 29.70 45.60 2.82
CA PRO A 251 28.62 46.23 2.03
C PRO A 251 27.87 45.25 1.12
N LYS A 252 28.53 44.18 0.67
CA LYS A 252 27.91 43.09 -0.12
C LYS A 252 26.89 42.28 0.68
N GLN A 253 27.21 41.96 1.94
CA GLN A 253 26.30 41.25 2.86
C GLN A 253 25.14 42.16 3.30
N THR A 254 25.40 43.46 3.51
CA THR A 254 24.35 44.43 3.86
C THR A 254 23.30 44.57 2.75
N LYS A 255 23.71 44.55 1.47
CA LYS A 255 22.76 44.55 0.34
C LYS A 255 21.90 43.28 0.33
N GLN A 256 22.50 42.11 0.55
CA GLN A 256 21.76 40.84 0.57
C GLN A 256 20.74 40.75 1.72
N VAL A 257 21.12 41.19 2.92
CA VAL A 257 20.21 41.23 4.09
C VAL A 257 19.05 42.19 3.84
N LYS A 258 19.30 43.38 3.29
CA LYS A 258 18.25 44.35 2.95
C LYS A 258 17.29 43.84 1.88
N THR A 259 17.79 43.14 0.85
CA THR A 259 16.95 42.55 -0.19
C THR A 259 16.09 41.42 0.39
N LYS A 260 16.66 40.53 1.22
CA LYS A 260 15.89 39.50 1.93
C LYS A 260 14.81 40.11 2.81
N GLN A 261 15.14 41.10 3.65
CA GLN A 261 14.17 41.78 4.51
C GLN A 261 13.02 42.43 3.73
N ARG A 262 13.29 43.05 2.58
CA ARG A 262 12.23 43.62 1.72
C ARG A 262 11.29 42.56 1.17
N ILE A 263 11.83 41.44 0.70
CA ILE A 263 11.03 40.33 0.16
C ILE A 263 10.17 39.73 1.27
N THR A 264 10.77 39.46 2.44
CA THR A 264 10.05 38.93 3.60
C THR A 264 8.95 39.91 4.07
N GLN A 265 9.21 41.21 4.07
CA GLN A 265 8.21 42.22 4.42
C GLN A 265 7.03 42.22 3.43
N GLN A 266 7.31 42.19 2.12
CA GLN A 266 6.27 42.10 1.09
C GLN A 266 5.42 40.83 1.23
N GLU A 267 6.04 39.68 1.51
CA GLU A 267 5.31 38.42 1.75
C GLU A 267 4.40 38.50 2.99
N VAL A 268 4.90 39.09 4.08
CA VAL A 268 4.11 39.28 5.31
C VAL A 268 2.93 40.21 5.05
N ASP A 269 3.14 41.32 4.34
CA ASP A 269 2.09 42.28 4.03
C ASP A 269 0.96 41.65 3.19
N VAL A 270 1.31 40.83 2.18
CA VAL A 270 0.34 40.06 1.38
C VAL A 270 -0.43 39.06 2.24
N LYS A 271 0.26 38.28 3.10
CA LYS A 271 -0.41 37.34 4.01
C LYS A 271 -1.32 38.02 5.02
N VAL A 272 -0.93 39.18 5.53
CA VAL A 272 -1.75 39.96 6.46
C VAL A 272 -3.01 40.49 5.75
N GLU A 273 -2.91 40.95 4.51
CA GLU A 273 -4.06 41.31 3.67
C GLU A 273 -5.01 40.11 3.44
N GLU A 274 -4.48 38.94 3.11
CA GLU A 274 -5.28 37.71 2.97
C GLU A 274 -5.99 37.34 4.28
N ILE A 275 -5.29 37.39 5.43
CA ILE A 275 -5.89 37.11 6.74
C ILE A 275 -6.98 38.15 7.07
N ARG A 276 -6.76 39.43 6.76
CA ARG A 276 -7.74 40.51 6.99
C ARG A 276 -8.98 40.31 6.14
N THR A 277 -8.84 39.96 4.86
CA THR A 277 -9.97 39.69 3.98
C THR A 277 -10.73 38.43 4.41
N ARG A 278 -10.03 37.37 4.85
CA ARG A 278 -10.66 36.16 5.40
C ARG A 278 -11.45 36.46 6.68
N LYS A 279 -10.85 37.17 7.64
CA LYS A 279 -11.55 37.59 8.87
C LYS A 279 -12.74 38.51 8.60
N LYS A 280 -12.67 39.38 7.58
CA LYS A 280 -13.81 40.20 7.13
C LYS A 280 -14.92 39.32 6.55
N LYS A 281 -14.59 38.31 5.73
CA LYS A 281 -15.56 37.33 5.19
C LYS A 281 -16.19 36.48 6.30
N GLU A 282 -15.41 35.97 7.25
CA GLU A 282 -15.91 35.22 8.41
C GLU A 282 -16.84 36.09 9.27
N LYS A 283 -16.49 37.35 9.55
CA LYS A 283 -17.37 38.29 10.27
C LYS A 283 -18.64 38.65 9.49
N ALA A 284 -18.57 38.75 8.16
CA ALA A 284 -19.73 39.01 7.31
C ALA A 284 -20.65 37.80 7.20
N ALA A 285 -20.08 36.58 7.17
CA ALA A 285 -20.83 35.32 7.19
C ALA A 285 -21.52 35.10 8.55
N ALA A 286 -20.83 35.41 9.66
CA ALA A 286 -21.41 35.37 11.00
C ALA A 286 -22.57 36.38 11.19
N LYS A 287 -22.54 37.52 10.47
CA LYS A 287 -23.65 38.48 10.43
C LYS A 287 -24.79 38.09 9.48
N LYS A 288 -24.57 37.15 8.55
CA LYS A 288 -25.55 36.67 7.55
C LYS A 288 -26.10 35.28 7.86
N ALA A 289 -25.75 34.68 9.01
CA ALA A 289 -26.35 33.42 9.44
C ALA A 289 -27.88 33.61 9.52
N PRO A 290 -28.69 32.74 8.90
CA PRO A 290 -30.14 32.86 8.92
C PRO A 290 -30.65 32.77 10.39
N PRO A 291 -31.77 33.42 10.72
CA PRO A 291 -32.37 33.30 12.04
C PRO A 291 -32.62 31.82 12.34
N ALA A 292 -32.34 31.41 13.58
CA ALA A 292 -32.48 30.03 14.05
C ALA A 292 -33.79 29.42 13.54
N VAL A 293 -33.69 28.27 12.86
CA VAL A 293 -34.81 27.51 12.32
C VAL A 293 -35.90 27.43 13.38
N ALA A 294 -37.12 27.87 13.05
CA ALA A 294 -38.24 27.91 13.97
C ALA A 294 -38.44 26.52 14.59
N LYS A 295 -38.26 26.41 15.92
CA LYS A 295 -38.46 25.18 16.67
C LYS A 295 -39.90 24.70 16.44
N VAL A 296 -40.07 23.58 15.75
CA VAL A 296 -41.35 22.90 15.60
C VAL A 296 -41.87 22.58 17.00
N THR A 297 -43.08 23.04 17.34
CA THR A 297 -43.71 22.76 18.64
C THR A 297 -44.13 21.30 18.70
N LEU A 298 -43.37 20.50 19.45
CA LEU A 298 -43.66 19.08 19.71
C LEU A 298 -44.94 18.93 20.55
N LYS A 299 -45.83 18.00 20.16
CA LYS A 299 -47.06 17.67 20.91
C LYS A 299 -46.97 16.27 21.51
N VAL A 300 -47.76 16.02 22.55
CA VAL A 300 -47.93 14.69 23.15
C VAL A 300 -48.45 13.72 22.07
N GLY A 301 -47.84 12.54 21.96
CA GLY A 301 -48.12 11.55 20.92
C GLY A 301 -47.24 11.65 19.66
N ASP A 302 -46.44 12.71 19.51
CA ASP A 302 -45.51 12.82 18.38
C ASP A 302 -44.38 11.78 18.50
N ARG A 303 -44.03 11.18 17.36
CA ARG A 303 -42.82 10.38 17.21
C ARG A 303 -41.61 11.31 17.17
N VAL A 304 -40.67 11.07 18.08
CA VAL A 304 -39.47 11.88 18.24
C VAL A 304 -38.23 11.02 18.34
N ARG A 305 -37.12 11.61 17.94
CA ARG A 305 -35.79 11.01 18.02
C ARG A 305 -34.85 12.03 18.66
N MET A 306 -33.91 11.56 19.47
CA MET A 306 -32.85 12.45 19.96
C MET A 306 -31.89 12.82 18.82
N ILE A 307 -31.38 14.05 18.80
CA ILE A 307 -30.48 14.54 17.74
C ILE A 307 -29.25 13.63 17.55
N ASP A 308 -28.72 13.07 18.64
CA ASP A 308 -27.56 12.16 18.63
C ASP A 308 -27.94 10.67 18.70
N GLY A 309 -29.23 10.34 18.63
CA GLY A 309 -29.75 8.98 18.82
C GLY A 309 -30.41 8.40 17.56
N ARG A 310 -30.38 7.07 17.41
CA ARG A 310 -31.09 6.35 16.33
C ARG A 310 -32.47 5.84 16.74
N ALA A 311 -32.75 5.75 18.04
CA ALA A 311 -34.01 5.21 18.55
C ALA A 311 -35.14 6.23 18.34
N ILE A 312 -36.29 5.75 17.87
CA ILE A 312 -37.52 6.54 17.70
C ILE A 312 -38.44 6.15 18.85
N GLY A 313 -38.93 7.15 19.59
CA GLY A 313 -39.89 6.95 20.68
C GLY A 313 -41.08 7.89 20.53
N THR A 314 -42.12 7.66 21.32
CA THR A 314 -43.31 8.52 21.36
C THR A 314 -43.28 9.38 22.61
N ILE A 315 -43.72 10.63 22.49
CA ILE A 315 -43.87 11.51 23.67
C ILE A 315 -45.13 11.11 24.44
N ASP A 316 -44.97 10.61 25.66
CA ASP A 316 -46.09 10.26 26.54
C ASP A 316 -46.59 11.49 27.31
N THR A 317 -45.68 12.32 27.83
CA THR A 317 -46.03 13.57 28.53
C THR A 317 -44.98 14.66 28.28
N ILE A 318 -45.43 15.92 28.29
CA ILE A 318 -44.56 17.10 28.22
C ILE A 318 -44.76 17.92 29.49
N GLU A 319 -43.71 18.02 30.30
CA GLU A 319 -43.68 18.85 31.50
C GLU A 319 -42.69 20.00 31.30
N LYS A 320 -43.23 21.21 31.09
CA LYS A 320 -42.48 22.47 30.89
C LYS A 320 -41.48 22.42 29.72
N LYS A 321 -40.24 21.97 29.99
CA LYS A 321 -39.11 21.92 29.05
C LYS A 321 -38.59 20.50 28.78
N LYS A 322 -39.22 19.51 29.40
CA LYS A 322 -38.81 18.10 29.37
C LYS A 322 -39.97 17.25 28.86
N ALA A 323 -39.66 16.28 28.00
CA ALA A 323 -40.61 15.30 27.49
C ALA A 323 -40.19 13.91 27.97
N ILE A 324 -41.17 13.13 28.43
CA ILE A 324 -40.99 11.71 28.71
C ILE A 324 -41.20 10.98 27.39
N VAL A 325 -40.12 10.43 26.84
CA VAL A 325 -40.13 9.69 25.59
C VAL A 325 -40.12 8.20 25.90
N ASN A 326 -41.10 7.50 25.36
CA ASN A 326 -41.26 6.06 25.50
C ASN A 326 -40.72 5.35 24.26
N TYR A 327 -39.73 4.48 24.47
CA TYR A 327 -39.11 3.67 23.42
C TYR A 327 -39.64 2.22 23.41
N GLY A 328 -40.76 1.96 24.10
CA GLY A 328 -41.40 0.66 24.25
C GLY A 328 -40.83 -0.17 25.39
N ILE A 329 -39.50 -0.29 25.47
CA ILE A 329 -38.81 -1.12 26.47
C ILE A 329 -38.48 -0.31 27.74
N PHE A 330 -38.31 1.01 27.59
CA PHE A 330 -38.00 1.93 28.68
C PHE A 330 -38.50 3.34 28.34
N THR A 331 -38.73 4.14 29.38
CA THR A 331 -39.07 5.56 29.27
C THR A 331 -37.86 6.42 29.69
N THR A 332 -37.64 7.56 29.02
CA THR A 332 -36.53 8.46 29.33
C THR A 332 -36.99 9.90 29.32
N ASN A 333 -36.49 10.68 30.27
CA ASN A 333 -36.79 12.09 30.41
C ASN A 333 -35.75 12.94 29.66
N VAL A 334 -36.17 13.62 28.58
CA VAL A 334 -35.28 14.33 27.65
C VAL A 334 -35.73 15.79 27.50
N ASN A 335 -34.80 16.74 27.39
CA ASN A 335 -35.14 18.13 27.08
C ASN A 335 -35.73 18.27 25.68
N LEU A 336 -36.78 19.07 25.52
CA LEU A 336 -37.45 19.32 24.23
C LEU A 336 -36.48 19.82 23.13
N ASP A 337 -35.43 20.54 23.53
CA ASP A 337 -34.41 21.08 22.62
C ASP A 337 -33.49 20.02 22.01
N ALA A 338 -33.46 18.82 22.60
CA ALA A 338 -32.66 17.69 22.13
C ALA A 338 -33.48 16.68 21.32
N LEU A 339 -34.77 16.96 21.08
CA LEU A 339 -35.70 16.10 20.36
C LEU A 339 -36.03 16.68 18.99
N GLU A 340 -35.97 15.83 17.98
CA GLU A 340 -36.38 16.12 16.61
C GLU A 340 -37.62 15.30 16.28
N LYS A 341 -38.64 15.92 15.68
CA LYS A 341 -39.85 15.22 15.24
C LYS A 341 -39.52 14.31 14.06
N VAL A 342 -39.82 13.03 14.19
CA VAL A 342 -39.71 12.04 13.12
C VAL A 342 -41.14 11.66 12.75
N SER A 343 -41.58 12.17 11.59
CA SER A 343 -42.91 12.02 10.94
C SER A 343 -43.98 11.22 11.68
#